data_AF-A0A836V4Y8-F1
#
_entry.id   AF-A0A836V4Y8-F1
#
_cell.length_a   1.000
_cell.length_b   1.000
_cell.length_c   1.000
_cell.angle_alpha   90.00
_cell.angle_beta   90.00
_cell.angle_gamma   90.00
#
_symmetry.space_group_name_H-M   'P 1'
#
loop_
_entity.id
_entity.type
_entity.pdbx_description
1 polymer ?
#
loop_
_entity_poly.entity_id
_entity_poly.type
_entity_poly.pdbx_seq_one_letter_code
_entity_poly.pdbx_strand_id
1 'polypeptide(L)'
;MPDLNSTICRYVFLWLLIFFLLSIPPSFASVHESVYLIPKEKCDKFCQLSRLAPKEKEWMTDRTPGVHAISVAEMRTPSFKKEQRYYRSLWQYLRTNGKQPFKYEWSGSVLADVFTHIQEETGIDLLAHKILDEESDWTWYILDKDTRDKVIEKLEPKKYQEAQLKEAYERSQERMYKAAAIEFKKRMTPDVIKKLEQELGKEEAQRLLSEGPSRREEFPERGKAMLDGIKYLYQYLKLIDDKNVVLVHFG
;
A
#
# COMPACT_ATOMS: atom_id res chain seq x y z
N MET A 1 -43.47 -0.72 -15.33
CA MET A 1 -42.88 0.45 -14.64
C MET A 1 -41.48 0.06 -14.20
N PRO A 2 -40.42 0.72 -14.68
CA PRO A 2 -39.06 0.41 -14.23
C PRO A 2 -38.91 0.83 -12.77
N ASP A 3 -38.27 -0.04 -12.00
CA ASP A 3 -38.16 0.03 -10.54
C ASP A 3 -37.39 1.28 -10.10
N LEU A 4 -38.12 2.23 -9.53
CA LEU A 4 -37.63 3.55 -9.12
C LEU A 4 -36.48 3.41 -8.08
N ASN A 5 -36.49 2.32 -7.31
CA ASN A 5 -35.48 2.04 -6.28
C ASN A 5 -34.11 1.67 -6.85
N SER A 6 -34.05 0.98 -8.01
CA SER A 6 -32.78 0.64 -8.68
C SER A 6 -32.06 1.88 -9.21
N THR A 7 -32.84 2.85 -9.69
CA THR A 7 -32.30 4.05 -10.32
C THR A 7 -31.75 5.01 -9.25
N ILE A 8 -32.48 5.20 -8.15
CA ILE A 8 -32.05 6.04 -7.02
C ILE A 8 -30.79 5.47 -6.34
N CYS A 9 -30.68 4.15 -6.14
CA CYS A 9 -29.48 3.54 -5.58
C CYS A 9 -28.23 3.76 -6.46
N ARG A 10 -28.37 3.71 -7.80
CA ARG A 10 -27.27 4.02 -8.72
C ARG A 10 -26.88 5.49 -8.70
N TYR A 11 -27.84 6.39 -8.51
CA TYR A 11 -27.56 7.83 -8.38
C TYR A 11 -26.84 8.16 -7.07
N VAL A 12 -27.28 7.58 -5.95
CA VAL A 12 -26.60 7.75 -4.65
C VAL A 12 -25.19 7.15 -4.70
N PHE A 13 -24.99 6.02 -5.38
CA PHE A 13 -23.66 5.43 -5.53
C PHE A 13 -22.73 6.29 -6.39
N LEU A 14 -23.20 6.85 -7.50
CA LEU A 14 -22.40 7.74 -8.35
C LEU A 14 -22.09 9.07 -7.64
N TRP A 15 -23.07 9.63 -6.91
CA TRP A 15 -22.86 10.83 -6.11
C TRP A 15 -21.91 10.57 -4.94
N LEU A 16 -22.03 9.42 -4.26
CA LEU A 16 -21.07 9.01 -3.23
C LEU A 16 -19.70 8.71 -3.80
N LEU A 17 -19.59 8.18 -5.02
CA LEU A 17 -18.31 7.95 -5.70
C LEU A 17 -17.65 9.29 -6.07
N ILE A 18 -18.41 10.22 -6.66
CA ILE A 18 -17.94 11.55 -7.01
C ILE A 18 -17.61 12.35 -5.74
N PHE A 19 -18.44 12.28 -4.70
CA PHE A 19 -18.20 12.91 -3.41
C PHE A 19 -17.05 12.23 -2.65
N PHE A 20 -16.84 10.91 -2.76
CA PHE A 20 -15.62 10.27 -2.24
C PHE A 20 -14.38 10.74 -3.00
N LEU A 21 -14.45 10.79 -4.32
CA LEU A 21 -13.34 11.20 -5.18
C LEU A 21 -13.02 12.71 -5.07
N LEU A 22 -14.00 13.55 -4.70
CA LEU A 22 -13.86 15.01 -4.65
C LEU A 22 -13.89 15.61 -3.23
N SER A 23 -14.43 14.90 -2.24
CA SER A 23 -14.72 15.43 -0.88
C SER A 23 -14.09 14.64 0.25
N ILE A 24 -13.39 13.52 -0.04
CA ILE A 24 -12.29 13.17 0.85
C ILE A 24 -11.24 14.25 0.57
N PRO A 25 -10.89 15.16 1.51
CA PRO A 25 -9.56 15.76 1.45
C PRO A 25 -8.57 14.60 1.23
N PRO A 26 -7.36 14.76 0.69
CA PRO A 26 -6.34 13.73 0.86
C PRO A 26 -6.08 13.59 2.38
N SER A 27 -7.01 12.98 3.12
CA SER A 27 -6.88 12.52 4.47
C SER A 27 -5.98 11.34 4.27
N PHE A 28 -4.69 11.65 4.37
CA PHE A 28 -3.57 10.74 4.45
C PHE A 28 -4.05 9.41 5.01
N ALA A 29 -4.39 8.47 4.12
CA ALA A 29 -4.15 7.08 4.44
C ALA A 29 -2.63 7.00 4.49
N SER A 30 -2.06 7.43 5.62
CA SER A 30 -0.65 7.25 5.88
C SER A 30 -0.50 5.75 5.95
N VAL A 31 0.02 5.18 4.88
CA VAL A 31 0.39 3.76 4.86
C VAL A 31 1.34 3.59 6.03
N HIS A 32 0.96 2.74 6.97
CA HIS A 32 1.77 2.46 8.14
C HIS A 32 2.77 1.38 7.75
N GLU A 33 4.06 1.69 7.86
CA GLU A 33 5.10 0.68 7.77
C GLU A 33 5.40 0.05 9.12
N SER A 34 5.75 -1.23 9.08
CA SER A 34 6.23 -1.94 10.25
C SER A 34 7.39 -2.81 9.85
N VAL A 35 8.58 -2.50 10.38
CA VAL A 35 9.81 -3.22 10.09
C VAL A 35 10.40 -3.80 11.37
N TYR A 36 10.64 -5.11 11.40
CA TYR A 36 11.17 -5.82 12.57
C TYR A 36 12.41 -6.61 12.19
N LEU A 37 13.50 -6.45 12.96
CA LEU A 37 14.57 -7.44 13.00
C LEU A 37 14.16 -8.56 13.96
N ILE A 38 14.17 -9.81 13.50
CA ILE A 38 13.74 -10.97 14.27
C ILE A 38 14.69 -12.15 14.07
N PRO A 39 14.97 -12.98 15.10
CA PRO A 39 15.71 -14.21 14.92
C PRO A 39 14.99 -15.16 13.95
N LYS A 40 15.74 -15.85 13.09
CA LYS A 40 15.21 -16.74 12.03
C LYS A 40 14.27 -17.81 12.59
N GLU A 41 14.66 -18.45 13.70
CA GLU A 41 13.84 -19.43 14.43
C GLU A 41 12.48 -18.85 14.89
N LYS A 42 12.43 -17.57 15.25
CA LYS A 42 11.20 -16.87 15.65
C LYS A 42 10.40 -16.40 14.45
N CYS A 43 11.06 -16.08 13.35
CA CYS A 43 10.45 -15.81 12.05
C CYS A 43 9.67 -17.02 11.54
N ASP A 44 10.27 -18.22 11.55
CA ASP A 44 9.58 -19.45 11.11
C ASP A 44 8.30 -19.69 11.91
N LYS A 45 8.35 -19.46 13.23
CA LYS A 45 7.17 -19.55 14.08
C LYS A 45 6.16 -18.44 13.78
N PHE A 46 6.60 -17.21 13.51
CA PHE A 46 5.71 -16.14 13.04
C PHE A 46 5.02 -16.53 11.74
N CYS A 47 5.74 -17.06 10.74
CA CYS A 47 5.19 -17.55 9.48
C CYS A 47 4.13 -18.63 9.70
N GLN A 48 4.38 -19.57 10.61
CA GLN A 48 3.38 -20.59 10.98
C GLN A 48 2.14 -19.96 11.62
N LEU A 49 2.32 -19.02 12.54
CA LEU A 49 1.21 -18.32 13.18
C LEU A 49 0.41 -17.55 12.14
N SER A 50 1.05 -16.76 11.29
CA SER A 50 0.43 -15.94 10.25
C SER A 50 -0.46 -16.77 9.32
N ARG A 51 -0.08 -18.00 8.97
CA ARG A 51 -0.91 -18.91 8.15
C ARG A 51 -2.22 -19.35 8.80
N LEU A 52 -2.38 -19.14 10.11
CA LEU A 52 -3.62 -19.40 10.85
C LEU A 52 -4.58 -18.19 10.81
N ALA A 53 -4.26 -17.14 10.05
CA ALA A 53 -5.10 -15.97 9.90
C ALA A 53 -6.48 -16.38 9.39
N PRO A 54 -7.56 -15.80 9.95
CA PRO A 54 -8.88 -15.93 9.35
C PRO A 54 -8.80 -15.52 7.87
N LYS A 55 -9.09 -16.44 6.95
CA LYS A 55 -9.09 -16.12 5.53
C LYS A 55 -10.26 -15.20 5.21
N GLU A 56 -10.01 -14.16 4.43
CA GLU A 56 -10.94 -13.07 4.10
C GLU A 56 -12.26 -13.52 3.42
N LYS A 57 -12.26 -14.74 2.85
CA LYS A 57 -13.32 -15.23 1.95
C LYS A 57 -14.71 -15.41 2.58
N GLU A 58 -14.85 -15.33 3.90
CA GLU A 58 -16.16 -15.53 4.55
C GLU A 58 -17.02 -14.27 4.71
N TRP A 59 -16.49 -13.05 4.55
CA TRP A 59 -17.27 -11.84 4.87
C TRP A 59 -16.90 -10.54 4.11
N MET A 60 -15.89 -10.57 3.22
CA MET A 60 -15.45 -9.39 2.45
C MET A 60 -15.84 -9.42 0.96
N THR A 61 -16.97 -10.03 0.58
CA THR A 61 -17.40 -10.10 -0.83
C THR A 61 -17.71 -8.75 -1.47
N ASP A 62 -17.88 -7.69 -0.67
CA ASP A 62 -18.41 -6.40 -1.15
C ASP A 62 -17.41 -5.23 -1.00
N ARG A 63 -16.12 -5.49 -0.75
CA ARG A 63 -15.15 -4.43 -0.46
C ARG A 63 -14.25 -4.05 -1.63
N THR A 64 -14.10 -2.74 -1.83
CA THR A 64 -13.09 -2.14 -2.70
C THR A 64 -11.73 -2.16 -1.98
N PRO A 65 -10.65 -2.68 -2.59
CA PRO A 65 -9.32 -2.70 -1.97
C PRO A 65 -8.80 -1.29 -1.63
N GLY A 66 -8.08 -1.14 -0.52
CA GLY A 66 -7.19 0.02 -0.27
C GLY A 66 -7.71 1.16 0.62
N VAL A 67 -8.97 1.16 1.07
CA VAL A 67 -9.46 2.10 2.10
C VAL A 67 -10.43 1.38 3.03
N HIS A 68 -9.96 0.97 4.20
CA HIS A 68 -10.79 0.28 5.19
C HIS A 68 -11.66 1.26 5.99
N ALA A 69 -12.75 1.74 5.40
CA ALA A 69 -13.84 2.30 6.17
C ALA A 69 -14.62 1.15 6.84
N ILE A 70 -14.15 0.67 7.99
CA ILE A 70 -14.86 -0.36 8.77
C ILE A 70 -16.04 0.32 9.47
N SER A 71 -17.27 -0.12 9.17
CA SER A 71 -18.45 0.45 9.82
C SER A 71 -18.51 0.09 11.31
N VAL A 72 -19.14 0.93 12.14
CA VAL A 72 -19.33 0.63 13.58
C VAL A 72 -20.09 -0.68 13.79
N ALA A 73 -21.04 -1.00 12.91
CA ALA A 73 -21.79 -2.25 12.97
C ALA A 73 -20.85 -3.45 12.74
N GLU A 74 -19.95 -3.33 11.77
CA GLU A 74 -18.98 -4.36 11.43
C GLU A 74 -17.94 -4.57 12.55
N MET A 75 -17.46 -3.49 13.16
CA MET A 75 -16.56 -3.55 14.33
C MET A 75 -17.15 -4.35 15.50
N ARG A 76 -18.49 -4.45 15.57
CA ARG A 76 -19.19 -5.17 16.63
C ARG A 76 -19.35 -6.65 16.34
N THR A 77 -19.14 -7.10 15.10
CA THR A 77 -19.33 -8.50 14.71
C THR A 77 -18.34 -9.44 15.42
N PRO A 78 -18.74 -10.68 15.75
CA PRO A 78 -17.82 -11.67 16.32
C PRO A 78 -16.61 -11.96 15.44
N SER A 79 -16.79 -11.96 14.11
CA SER A 79 -15.74 -12.19 13.12
C SER A 79 -14.66 -11.11 13.16
N PHE A 80 -15.06 -9.84 13.09
CA PHE A 80 -14.12 -8.71 13.22
C PHE A 80 -13.38 -8.75 14.56
N LYS A 81 -14.07 -9.02 15.67
CA LYS A 81 -13.42 -9.16 16.99
C LYS A 81 -12.47 -10.35 17.07
N LYS A 82 -12.72 -11.44 16.34
CA LYS A 82 -11.81 -12.60 16.27
C LYS A 82 -10.56 -12.23 15.48
N GLU A 83 -10.72 -11.57 14.34
CA GLU A 83 -9.64 -11.07 13.51
C GLU A 83 -8.77 -10.03 14.24
N GLN A 84 -9.38 -9.03 14.88
CA GLN A 84 -8.66 -8.02 15.67
C GLN A 84 -7.83 -8.67 16.78
N ARG A 85 -8.38 -9.68 17.49
CA ARG A 85 -7.64 -10.45 18.50
C ARG A 85 -6.48 -11.23 17.89
N TYR A 86 -6.70 -11.83 16.73
CA TYR A 86 -5.68 -12.57 16.00
C TYR A 86 -4.52 -11.65 15.59
N TYR A 87 -4.78 -10.54 14.89
CA TYR A 87 -3.72 -9.61 14.50
C TYR A 87 -3.04 -8.99 15.72
N ARG A 88 -3.79 -8.63 16.77
CA ARG A 88 -3.19 -8.17 18.03
C ARG A 88 -2.20 -9.18 18.60
N SER A 89 -2.49 -10.48 18.50
CA SER A 89 -1.58 -11.54 18.96
C SER A 89 -0.33 -11.66 18.09
N LEU A 90 -0.44 -11.50 16.76
CA LEU A 90 0.71 -11.45 15.85
C LEU A 90 1.60 -10.23 16.15
N TRP A 91 1.01 -9.04 16.29
CA TRP A 91 1.72 -7.83 16.66
C TRP A 91 2.41 -7.97 18.03
N GLN A 92 1.74 -8.57 19.01
CA GLN A 92 2.34 -8.84 20.31
C GLN A 92 3.52 -9.82 20.18
N TYR A 93 3.38 -10.88 19.38
CA TYR A 93 4.47 -11.82 19.11
C TYR A 93 5.70 -11.12 18.52
N LEU A 94 5.51 -10.24 17.53
CA LEU A 94 6.60 -9.46 16.93
C LEU A 94 7.26 -8.53 17.93
N ARG A 95 6.48 -7.82 18.76
CA ARG A 95 7.03 -6.95 19.81
C ARG A 95 7.80 -7.71 20.88
N THR A 96 7.42 -8.95 21.16
CA THR A 96 8.10 -9.80 22.16
C THR A 96 9.36 -10.47 21.60
N ASN A 97 9.36 -10.85 20.32
CA ASN A 97 10.43 -11.67 19.74
C ASN A 97 11.32 -10.92 18.74
N GLY A 98 10.95 -9.72 18.34
CA GLY A 98 11.70 -8.87 17.42
C GLY A 98 11.99 -7.49 18.00
N LYS A 99 12.66 -6.66 17.21
CA LYS A 99 12.95 -5.25 17.56
C LYS A 99 12.83 -4.36 16.34
N GLN A 100 12.49 -3.09 16.57
CA GLN A 100 12.52 -2.03 15.56
C GLN A 100 13.77 -1.18 15.82
N PRO A 101 14.94 -1.54 15.26
CA PRO A 101 16.20 -0.87 15.54
C PRO A 101 16.21 0.59 15.06
N PHE A 102 15.40 0.91 14.06
CA PHE A 102 15.30 2.25 13.48
C PHE A 102 13.84 2.62 13.30
N LYS A 103 13.55 3.91 13.43
CA LYS A 103 12.25 4.50 13.12
C LYS A 103 12.33 5.19 11.77
N TYR A 104 11.37 4.93 10.88
CA TYR A 104 11.21 5.68 9.64
C TYR A 104 10.32 6.88 9.92
N GLU A 105 10.72 8.06 9.46
CA GLU A 105 10.01 9.32 9.76
C GLU A 105 9.07 9.75 8.63
N TRP A 106 9.00 8.98 7.55
CA TRP A 106 8.15 9.23 6.40
C TRP A 106 7.05 8.17 6.31
N SER A 107 6.01 8.43 5.51
CA SER A 107 4.94 7.48 5.26
C SER A 107 5.48 6.15 4.70
N GLY A 108 4.90 5.03 5.12
CA GLY A 108 5.20 3.71 4.57
C GLY A 108 4.96 3.60 3.06
N SER A 109 4.13 4.46 2.49
CA SER A 109 3.94 4.56 1.03
C SER A 109 5.22 4.99 0.31
N VAL A 110 6.00 5.91 0.92
CA VAL A 110 7.30 6.32 0.39
C VAL A 110 8.28 5.15 0.44
N LEU A 111 8.24 4.35 1.51
CA LEU A 111 9.09 3.18 1.61
C LEU A 111 8.69 2.10 0.58
N ALA A 112 7.40 1.92 0.30
CA ALA A 112 6.95 1.04 -0.79
C ALA A 112 7.43 1.54 -2.17
N ASP A 113 7.43 2.85 -2.41
CA ASP A 113 8.02 3.46 -3.62
C ASP A 113 9.53 3.24 -3.70
N VAL A 114 10.24 3.27 -2.57
CA VAL A 114 11.67 2.89 -2.52
C VAL A 114 11.87 1.44 -2.94
N PHE A 115 11.06 0.50 -2.45
CA PHE A 115 11.16 -0.91 -2.85
C PHE A 115 10.94 -1.09 -4.35
N THR A 116 9.95 -0.39 -4.90
CA THR A 116 9.65 -0.39 -6.34
C THR A 116 10.82 0.19 -7.14
N HIS A 117 11.36 1.33 -6.72
CA HIS A 117 12.53 1.94 -7.37
C HIS A 117 13.74 1.00 -7.39
N ILE A 118 13.99 0.30 -6.28
CA ILE A 118 15.10 -0.66 -6.19
C ILE A 118 14.89 -1.83 -7.15
N GLN A 119 13.66 -2.36 -7.24
CA GLN A 119 13.34 -3.40 -8.20
C GLN A 119 13.58 -2.95 -9.64
N GLU A 120 13.18 -1.72 -9.99
CA GLU A 120 13.40 -1.16 -11.33
C GLU A 120 14.88 -0.97 -11.66
N GLU A 121 15.68 -0.45 -10.72
CA GLU A 121 17.10 -0.18 -10.95
C GLU A 121 17.96 -1.45 -10.93
N THR A 122 17.59 -2.43 -10.10
CA THR A 122 18.46 -3.58 -9.82
C THR A 122 17.97 -4.89 -10.41
N GLY A 123 16.70 -4.95 -10.82
CA GLY A 123 16.00 -6.18 -11.21
C GLY A 123 15.67 -7.11 -10.03
N ILE A 124 15.89 -6.68 -8.79
CA ILE A 124 15.71 -7.52 -7.60
C ILE A 124 14.40 -7.11 -6.91
N ASP A 125 13.46 -8.05 -6.88
CA ASP A 125 12.19 -7.88 -6.20
C ASP A 125 12.33 -8.17 -4.70
N LEU A 126 12.40 -7.10 -3.91
CA LEU A 126 12.44 -7.17 -2.44
C LEU A 126 11.12 -7.64 -1.80
N LEU A 127 10.03 -7.65 -2.57
CA LEU A 127 8.69 -8.05 -2.14
C LEU A 127 8.33 -9.47 -2.60
N ALA A 128 9.28 -10.21 -3.18
CA ALA A 128 9.06 -11.56 -3.68
C ALA A 128 8.76 -12.59 -2.57
N HIS A 129 9.38 -12.45 -1.39
CA HIS A 129 9.25 -13.41 -0.29
C HIS A 129 8.12 -13.02 0.67
N LYS A 130 6.87 -13.38 0.32
CA LYS A 130 5.66 -13.06 1.07
C LYS A 130 5.34 -14.10 2.15
N ILE A 131 4.94 -13.64 3.33
CA ILE A 131 4.30 -14.42 4.39
C ILE A 131 2.83 -14.01 4.36
N LEU A 132 1.98 -14.89 3.81
CA LEU A 132 0.51 -14.83 3.62
C LEU A 132 0.11 -14.89 2.14
N ASP A 133 -1.12 -15.36 1.92
CA ASP A 133 -1.75 -15.60 0.61
C ASP A 133 -1.97 -14.27 -0.13
N GLU A 134 -1.98 -14.30 -1.47
CA GLU A 134 -1.84 -13.14 -2.38
C GLU A 134 -2.95 -12.06 -2.25
N GLU A 135 -4.00 -12.32 -1.49
CA GLU A 135 -5.22 -11.49 -1.43
C GLU A 135 -5.33 -10.62 -0.16
N SER A 136 -4.45 -10.79 0.84
CA SER A 136 -4.59 -10.11 2.13
C SER A 136 -3.85 -8.77 2.18
N ASP A 137 -4.56 -7.71 2.61
CA ASP A 137 -3.99 -6.38 2.90
C ASP A 137 -2.92 -6.43 4.02
N TRP A 138 -2.86 -7.52 4.80
CA TRP A 138 -1.88 -7.76 5.86
C TRP A 138 -0.61 -8.51 5.42
N THR A 139 -0.17 -8.34 4.17
CA THR A 139 0.99 -9.07 3.65
C THR A 139 2.29 -8.65 4.37
N TRP A 140 3.07 -9.63 4.80
CA TRP A 140 4.41 -9.45 5.35
C TRP A 140 5.47 -9.94 4.36
N TYR A 141 6.63 -9.28 4.33
CA TYR A 141 7.75 -9.61 3.45
C TYR A 141 8.99 -9.98 4.28
N ILE A 142 9.76 -10.96 3.81
CA ILE A 142 11.01 -11.38 4.46
C ILE A 142 12.21 -10.88 3.64
N LEU A 143 13.07 -10.11 4.28
CA LEU A 143 14.42 -9.87 3.81
C LEU A 143 15.38 -10.75 4.62
N ASP A 144 16.00 -11.71 3.95
CA ASP A 144 16.97 -12.63 4.53
C ASP A 144 18.38 -12.36 3.97
N LYS A 145 19.33 -13.23 4.35
CA LYS A 145 20.73 -13.12 3.93
C LYS A 145 20.88 -13.16 2.41
N ASP A 146 20.12 -14.00 1.72
CA ASP A 146 20.22 -14.14 0.27
C ASP A 146 19.74 -12.85 -0.42
N THR A 147 18.65 -12.25 0.07
CA THR A 147 18.19 -10.94 -0.40
C THR A 147 19.24 -9.86 -0.11
N ARG A 148 19.76 -9.81 1.12
CA ARG A 148 20.79 -8.86 1.55
C ARG A 148 22.02 -8.92 0.64
N ASP A 149 22.58 -10.10 0.42
CA ASP A 149 23.82 -10.27 -0.32
C ASP A 149 23.65 -9.85 -1.79
N LYS A 150 22.44 -9.96 -2.36
CA LYS A 150 22.14 -9.49 -3.72
C LYS A 150 22.01 -7.97 -3.84
N VAL A 151 21.56 -7.27 -2.79
CA VAL A 151 21.11 -5.86 -2.89
C VAL A 151 21.97 -4.88 -2.12
N ILE A 152 22.66 -5.29 -1.06
CA ILE A 152 23.26 -4.34 -0.10
C ILE A 152 24.28 -3.40 -0.74
N GLU A 153 25.11 -3.91 -1.65
CA GLU A 153 26.09 -3.10 -2.37
C GLU A 153 25.43 -2.14 -3.36
N LYS A 154 24.29 -2.51 -3.93
CA LYS A 154 23.52 -1.67 -4.86
C LYS A 154 22.85 -0.52 -4.11
N LEU A 155 22.51 -0.72 -2.83
CA LEU A 155 21.82 0.24 -1.97
C LEU A 155 22.73 1.13 -1.13
N GLU A 156 24.02 1.20 -1.44
CA GLU A 156 24.92 2.13 -0.75
C GLU A 156 24.42 3.58 -0.89
N PRO A 157 24.04 4.28 0.20
CA PRO A 157 23.33 5.56 0.09
C PRO A 157 24.09 6.65 -0.67
N LYS A 158 25.43 6.61 -0.64
CA LYS A 158 26.30 7.55 -1.38
C LYS A 158 26.14 7.48 -2.90
N LYS A 159 25.53 6.42 -3.45
CA LYS A 159 25.28 6.25 -4.89
C LYS A 159 24.05 7.04 -5.36
N TYR A 160 23.23 7.52 -4.44
CA TYR A 160 21.97 8.18 -4.75
C TYR A 160 22.05 9.67 -4.46
N GLN A 161 21.42 10.46 -5.33
CA GLN A 161 21.24 11.90 -5.12
C GLN A 161 19.75 12.23 -5.00
N GLU A 162 19.45 13.21 -4.17
CA GLU A 162 18.06 13.62 -3.88
C GLU A 162 17.28 13.98 -5.16
N ALA A 163 17.92 14.72 -6.07
CA ALA A 163 17.30 15.14 -7.33
C ALA A 163 16.93 13.95 -8.23
N GLN A 164 17.80 12.95 -8.32
CA GLN A 164 17.56 11.74 -9.13
C GLN A 164 16.39 10.93 -8.57
N LEU A 165 16.32 10.80 -7.24
CA LEU A 165 15.24 10.09 -6.55
C LEU A 165 13.91 10.83 -6.66
N LYS A 166 13.94 12.16 -6.64
CA LYS A 166 12.75 12.98 -6.89
C LYS A 166 12.17 12.70 -8.28
N GLU A 167 13.01 12.70 -9.31
CA GLU A 167 12.58 12.39 -10.68
C GLU A 167 12.07 10.95 -10.81
N ALA A 168 12.74 9.98 -10.17
CA ALA A 168 12.32 8.59 -10.18
C ALA A 168 10.92 8.42 -9.55
N TYR A 169 10.69 9.07 -8.41
CA TYR A 169 9.39 9.10 -7.75
C TYR A 169 8.31 9.73 -8.65
N GLU A 170 8.60 10.87 -9.27
CA GLU A 170 7.67 11.55 -10.19
C GLU A 170 7.29 10.67 -11.38
N ARG A 171 8.26 9.96 -11.98
CA ARG A 171 7.99 9.00 -13.06
C ARG A 171 7.14 7.82 -12.59
N SER A 172 7.40 7.28 -11.40
CA SER A 172 6.62 6.18 -10.82
C SER A 172 5.16 6.60 -10.62
N GLN A 173 4.95 7.76 -9.99
CA GLN A 173 3.62 8.33 -9.75
C GLN A 173 2.88 8.60 -11.07
N GLU A 174 3.56 9.16 -12.08
CA GLU A 174 2.96 9.36 -13.40
C GLU A 174 2.50 8.04 -14.05
N ARG A 175 3.30 6.97 -13.95
CA ARG A 175 2.90 5.64 -14.45
C ARG A 175 1.68 5.11 -13.69
N MET A 176 1.68 5.21 -12.37
CA MET A 176 0.58 4.77 -11.52
C MET A 176 -0.72 5.54 -11.87
N TYR A 177 -0.66 6.86 -12.00
CA TYR A 177 -1.82 7.67 -12.36
C TYR A 177 -2.34 7.35 -13.75
N LYS A 178 -1.47 7.16 -14.74
CA LYS A 178 -1.88 6.71 -16.08
C LYS A 178 -2.55 5.33 -16.05
N ALA A 179 -2.00 4.38 -15.30
CA ALA A 179 -2.60 3.06 -15.13
C ALA A 179 -3.98 3.14 -14.45
N ALA A 180 -4.10 3.93 -13.39
CA ALA A 180 -5.36 4.17 -12.69
C ALA A 180 -6.39 4.85 -13.61
N ALA A 181 -5.99 5.83 -14.42
CA ALA A 181 -6.87 6.48 -15.38
C ALA A 181 -7.40 5.51 -16.45
N ILE A 182 -6.53 4.61 -16.96
CA ILE A 182 -6.91 3.55 -17.90
C ILE A 182 -7.95 2.62 -17.26
N GLU A 183 -7.70 2.14 -16.04
CA GLU A 183 -8.61 1.25 -15.33
C GLU A 183 -9.94 1.94 -14.97
N PHE A 184 -9.88 3.19 -14.53
CA PHE A 184 -11.05 4.01 -14.27
C PHE A 184 -11.91 4.14 -15.52
N LYS A 185 -11.30 4.49 -16.66
CA LYS A 185 -11.99 4.63 -17.95
C LYS A 185 -12.62 3.32 -18.42
N LYS A 186 -11.96 2.18 -18.22
CA LYS A 186 -12.53 0.85 -18.57
C LYS A 186 -13.83 0.55 -17.82
N ARG A 187 -14.02 1.10 -16.62
CA ARG A 187 -15.22 0.90 -15.79
C ARG A 187 -16.34 1.90 -16.13
N MET A 188 -16.08 2.91 -16.95
CA MET A 188 -17.05 3.93 -17.30
C MET A 188 -17.91 3.53 -18.50
N THR A 189 -19.22 3.54 -18.31
CA THR A 189 -20.18 3.39 -19.41
C THR A 189 -20.42 4.74 -20.11
N PRO A 190 -20.87 4.77 -21.37
CA PRO A 190 -21.19 6.01 -22.07
C PRO A 190 -22.17 6.90 -21.30
N ASP A 191 -23.17 6.30 -20.62
CA ASP A 191 -24.13 7.05 -19.81
C ASP A 191 -23.49 7.72 -18.59
N VAL A 192 -22.51 7.06 -17.97
CA VAL A 192 -21.76 7.63 -16.85
C VAL A 192 -20.84 8.74 -17.33
N ILE A 193 -20.18 8.58 -18.48
CA ILE A 193 -19.35 9.63 -19.10
C ILE A 193 -20.20 10.86 -19.41
N LYS A 194 -21.37 10.68 -20.05
CA LYS A 194 -22.28 11.78 -20.37
C LYS A 194 -22.73 12.52 -19.12
N LYS A 195 -22.99 11.82 -18.02
CA LYS A 195 -23.34 12.43 -16.73
C LYS A 195 -22.15 13.21 -16.14
N LEU A 196 -20.96 12.63 -16.16
CA LEU A 196 -19.73 13.33 -15.75
C LEU A 196 -19.53 14.64 -16.54
N GLU A 197 -19.70 14.62 -17.86
CA GLU A 197 -19.62 15.81 -18.71
C GLU A 197 -20.70 16.85 -18.39
N GLN A 198 -21.91 16.42 -18.00
CA GLN A 198 -22.99 17.33 -17.59
C GLN A 198 -22.70 18.01 -16.24
N GLU A 199 -22.12 17.28 -15.29
CA GLU A 199 -21.86 17.78 -13.93
C GLU A 199 -20.59 18.64 -13.86
N LEU A 200 -19.53 18.25 -14.56
CA LEU A 200 -18.20 18.88 -14.46
C LEU A 200 -17.86 19.77 -15.65
N GLY A 201 -18.62 19.67 -16.74
CA GLY A 201 -18.24 20.19 -18.04
C GLY A 201 -17.34 19.22 -18.81
N LYS A 202 -17.38 19.34 -20.14
CA LYS A 202 -16.70 18.41 -21.06
C LYS A 202 -15.18 18.38 -20.87
N GLU A 203 -14.56 19.54 -20.66
CA GLU A 203 -13.09 19.63 -20.51
C GLU A 203 -12.61 18.94 -19.24
N GLU A 204 -13.25 19.21 -18.10
CA GLU A 204 -12.87 18.63 -16.81
C GLU A 204 -13.20 17.13 -16.74
N ALA A 205 -14.34 16.71 -17.29
CA ALA A 205 -14.66 15.28 -17.43
C ALA A 205 -13.63 14.55 -18.29
N GLN A 206 -13.21 15.14 -19.41
CA GLN A 206 -12.18 14.56 -20.26
C GLN A 206 -10.83 14.50 -19.56
N ARG A 207 -10.45 15.56 -18.81
CA ARG A 207 -9.23 15.60 -18.00
C ARG A 207 -9.21 14.48 -16.96
N LEU A 208 -10.29 14.28 -16.22
CA LEU A 208 -10.43 13.19 -15.25
C LEU A 208 -10.34 11.81 -15.90
N LEU A 209 -10.90 11.63 -17.10
CA LEU A 209 -10.82 10.36 -17.84
C LEU A 209 -9.42 10.10 -18.43
N SER A 210 -8.62 11.13 -18.69
CA SER A 210 -7.26 10.99 -19.22
C SER A 210 -6.17 10.91 -18.15
N GLU A 211 -6.33 11.68 -17.07
CA GLU A 211 -5.32 11.86 -16.01
C GLU A 211 -5.67 11.11 -14.72
N GLY A 212 -6.92 10.66 -14.59
CA GLY A 212 -7.45 10.07 -13.36
C GLY A 212 -7.91 11.13 -12.34
N PRO A 213 -8.49 10.68 -11.21
CA PRO A 213 -9.01 11.57 -10.17
C PRO A 213 -7.92 12.24 -9.32
N SER A 214 -6.65 11.89 -9.48
CA SER A 214 -5.55 12.36 -8.65
C SER A 214 -5.07 13.75 -9.04
N ARG A 215 -5.16 14.72 -8.13
CA ARG A 215 -4.35 15.94 -8.21
C ARG A 215 -2.91 15.57 -7.84
N ARG A 216 -1.94 16.03 -8.64
CA ARG A 216 -0.52 15.95 -8.27
C ARG A 216 -0.34 16.82 -7.02
N GLU A 217 -0.31 16.19 -5.85
CA GLU A 217 0.02 16.90 -4.63
C GLU A 217 1.51 17.28 -4.65
N GLU A 218 1.81 18.53 -4.28
CA GLU A 218 3.18 18.98 -4.19
C GLU A 218 3.84 18.33 -2.98
N PHE A 219 4.73 17.35 -3.23
CA PHE A 219 5.61 16.80 -2.20
C PHE A 219 7.04 17.28 -2.43
N PRO A 220 7.41 18.49 -1.96
CA PRO A 220 8.72 19.08 -2.27
C PRO A 220 9.88 18.24 -1.72
N GLU A 221 9.69 17.56 -0.58
CA GLU A 221 10.70 16.75 0.11
C GLU A 221 10.77 15.30 -0.39
N ARG A 222 10.08 14.95 -1.48
CA ARG A 222 9.99 13.55 -1.95
C ARG A 222 11.35 12.91 -2.22
N GLY A 223 12.30 13.67 -2.78
CA GLY A 223 13.65 13.17 -3.03
C GLY A 223 14.37 12.82 -1.73
N LYS A 224 14.25 13.70 -0.71
CA LYS A 224 14.81 13.48 0.62
C LYS A 224 14.16 12.28 1.30
N ALA A 225 12.83 12.16 1.21
CA ALA A 225 12.08 11.05 1.79
C ALA A 225 12.47 9.69 1.19
N MET A 226 12.64 9.62 -0.14
CA MET A 226 13.16 8.45 -0.84
C MET A 226 14.60 8.13 -0.40
N LEU A 227 15.47 9.14 -0.32
CA LEU A 227 16.87 8.94 0.10
C LEU A 227 16.96 8.41 1.54
N ASP A 228 16.15 8.95 2.43
CA ASP A 228 16.06 8.47 3.80
C ASP A 228 15.49 7.05 3.86
N GLY A 229 14.57 6.69 2.97
CA GLY A 229 14.08 5.32 2.83
C GLY A 229 15.16 4.35 2.36
N ILE A 230 16.04 4.76 1.43
CA ILE A 230 17.21 3.98 1.02
C ILE A 230 18.19 3.80 2.18
N LYS A 231 18.51 4.88 2.92
CA LYS A 231 19.36 4.78 4.12
C LYS A 231 18.76 3.85 5.16
N TYR A 232 17.47 3.98 5.41
CA TYR A 232 16.71 3.15 6.35
C TYR A 232 16.80 1.67 5.96
N LEU A 233 16.48 1.33 4.71
CA LEU A 233 16.58 -0.03 4.21
C LEU A 233 18.03 -0.57 4.27
N TYR A 234 19.01 0.23 3.84
CA TYR A 234 20.42 -0.15 3.91
C TYR A 234 20.87 -0.48 5.35
N GLN A 235 20.44 0.32 6.33
CA GLN A 235 20.72 0.05 7.74
C GLN A 235 20.09 -1.27 8.22
N TYR A 236 18.85 -1.58 7.82
CA TYR A 236 18.22 -2.87 8.14
C TYR A 236 18.94 -4.04 7.50
N LEU A 237 19.31 -3.93 6.22
CA LEU A 237 20.05 -4.98 5.52
C LEU A 237 21.38 -5.28 6.21
N LYS A 238 22.08 -4.27 6.72
CA LYS A 238 23.31 -4.48 7.51
C LYS A 238 23.11 -5.32 8.77
N LEU A 239 21.91 -5.37 9.34
CA LEU A 239 21.61 -6.17 10.53
C LEU A 239 21.24 -7.63 10.23
N ILE A 240 21.02 -7.97 8.97
CA ILE A 240 20.72 -9.34 8.53
C ILE A 240 22.00 -10.18 8.57
N ASP A 241 21.88 -11.41 9.08
CA ASP A 241 22.94 -12.41 9.12
C ASP A 241 22.34 -13.84 9.09
N ASP A 242 23.13 -14.87 9.38
CA ASP A 242 22.65 -16.25 9.41
C ASP A 242 21.59 -16.53 10.49
N LYS A 243 21.47 -15.63 11.49
CA LYS A 243 20.59 -15.78 12.65
C LYS A 243 19.40 -14.84 12.61
N ASN A 244 19.47 -13.73 11.88
CA ASN A 244 18.47 -12.67 11.90
C ASN A 244 17.96 -12.34 10.50
N VAL A 245 16.65 -12.11 10.41
CA VAL A 245 15.97 -11.64 9.20
C VAL A 245 15.20 -10.36 9.51
N VAL A 246 14.83 -9.63 8.47
CA VAL A 246 13.97 -8.45 8.59
C VAL A 246 12.59 -8.78 8.03
N LEU A 247 11.56 -8.51 8.82
CA LEU A 247 10.16 -8.55 8.42
C LEU A 247 9.69 -7.15 8.09
N VAL A 248 9.02 -6.98 6.96
CA VAL A 248 8.46 -5.70 6.49
C VAL A 248 6.96 -5.87 6.25
N HIS A 249 6.16 -4.90 6.67
CA HIS A 249 4.74 -4.81 6.35
C HIS A 249 4.39 -3.37 5.99
N PHE A 250 3.53 -3.22 4.99
CA PHE A 250 2.90 -1.97 4.60
C PHE A 250 1.40 -2.17 4.74
N GLY A 251 0.72 -1.35 5.54
CA GLY A 251 -0.73 -1.44 5.80
C GLY A 251 -1.42 -0.09 5.89
#